data_AF-A0A5C6MM56-F1
#
_entry.id   AF-A0A5C6MM56-F1
#
_cell.length_a   1.000
_cell.length_b   1.000
_cell.length_c   1.000
_cell.angle_alpha   90.00
_cell.angle_beta   90.00
_cell.angle_gamma   90.00
#
_symmetry.space_group_name_H-M   'P 1'
#
loop_
_entity.id
_entity.type
_entity.pdbx_description
1 polymer ?
#
loop_
_entity_poly.entity_id
_entity_poly.type
_entity_poly.pdbx_seq_one_letter_code
_entity_poly.pdbx_strand_id
1 'polypeptide(L)'
;MDYRFSSLKNFVVKEAPLQGMKMQRINTQQALEMILNGANPCDSDGEDINLQVDSDSELSQSSSDEETAPQPKKRARLGTDVTETAKDGTVWHEEQVGTGPHFTPPSPYNADGEPTAEARRSITSRLQSFLCFITLDMLGIIRDCTVQHAKETDVDWFMGLSELMAFISITIMRGIFRVPSLRDCWSKNLGSQHIIETMSRGRFQNIMHHLRFDDRDTRSERAQTDKFAAISNIWGLFVTNCITSYIPGRHITIDEQLFPSKTRCCFLQYSKPDKFGIKFWVACDLKTKYVCNILPCLGKDPTRPRGERVSESVVMRLMEPFLDKGRNVTTDNFFTSLSLAKQLLSRNTTILGTVNKIPQEIPLSTRQMHRNEFTTQVFSTTGATLTVYAPKRKKTVYVLSSMHSMIQTQDTTKKKPNTITLYNTTKCGVDVMDQMVREYTVRAGTRRWPVAVFYNMIDMAALNAHVLYQLCTGRQERRVDFLLELARELAQTHVDMKKTQKEQLFRQQPSTPQLGKRAKCQAKIKCKDNNATVRCVDCYRYTCGKCREEQWQCQDCE
;
A
#
# COMPACT_ATOMS: atom_id res chain seq x y z
N MET A 1 -37.52 -19.32 -4.06
CA MET A 1 -37.21 -20.74 -3.83
C MET A 1 -35.74 -20.84 -3.53
N ASP A 2 -35.45 -21.08 -2.26
CA ASP A 2 -34.13 -21.24 -1.67
C ASP A 2 -33.39 -22.47 -2.21
N TYR A 3 -32.08 -22.34 -2.42
CA TYR A 3 -31.17 -23.48 -2.25
C TYR A 3 -29.94 -23.04 -1.45
N ARG A 4 -29.94 -23.50 -0.18
CA ARG A 4 -28.86 -23.42 0.80
C ARG A 4 -27.70 -24.30 0.34
N PHE A 5 -26.47 -23.77 0.35
CA PHE A 5 -25.27 -24.58 0.32
C PHE A 5 -24.85 -24.92 1.76
N SER A 6 -25.01 -26.20 2.12
CA SER A 6 -24.49 -26.82 3.32
C SER A 6 -22.97 -26.96 3.24
N SER A 7 -22.28 -26.37 4.21
CA SER A 7 -20.84 -26.54 4.42
C SER A 7 -20.56 -27.93 5.02
N LEU A 8 -19.75 -28.71 4.31
CA LEU A 8 -19.23 -30.01 4.75
C LEU A 8 -18.17 -29.81 5.84
N LYS A 9 -18.53 -30.19 7.07
CA LYS A 9 -17.62 -30.53 8.16
C LYS A 9 -16.90 -31.85 7.83
N ASN A 10 -15.58 -31.89 8.02
CA ASN A 10 -14.81 -32.94 8.71
C ASN A 10 -13.41 -33.11 8.11
N PHE A 11 -12.39 -32.66 8.85
CA PHE A 11 -11.15 -33.40 9.04
C PHE A 11 -10.73 -33.20 10.50
N VAL A 12 -10.95 -34.23 11.32
CA VAL A 12 -10.50 -34.32 12.71
C VAL A 12 -9.15 -35.02 12.71
N VAL A 13 -8.08 -34.30 13.01
CA VAL A 13 -6.84 -34.90 13.53
C VAL A 13 -6.92 -34.74 15.05
N LYS A 14 -6.86 -35.88 15.76
CA LYS A 14 -6.87 -35.95 17.22
C LYS A 14 -5.54 -35.41 17.76
N GLU A 15 -5.58 -34.30 18.49
CA GLU A 15 -4.55 -33.95 19.47
C GLU A 15 -5.22 -33.78 20.85
N ALA A 16 -4.51 -34.23 21.89
CA ALA A 16 -4.98 -34.36 23.26
C ALA A 16 -5.22 -32.99 23.94
N PRO A 17 -6.12 -32.90 24.94
CA PRO A 17 -6.45 -31.62 25.56
C PRO A 17 -5.36 -31.17 26.54
N LEU A 18 -4.69 -30.06 26.24
CA LEU A 18 -3.97 -29.28 27.24
C LEU A 18 -4.99 -28.56 28.12
N GLN A 19 -5.08 -29.01 29.38
CA GLN A 19 -5.89 -28.39 30.43
C GLN A 19 -5.39 -26.97 30.74
N GLY A 20 -6.34 -26.03 30.81
CA GLY A 20 -6.25 -24.89 31.73
C GLY A 20 -5.54 -23.62 31.25
N MET A 21 -5.99 -23.01 30.16
CA MET A 21 -5.90 -21.54 30.03
C MET A 21 -7.31 -20.97 29.94
N LYS A 22 -7.71 -20.20 30.95
CA LYS A 22 -8.88 -19.32 30.84
C LYS A 22 -8.60 -18.32 29.70
N MET A 23 -9.19 -18.53 28.53
CA MET A 23 -9.20 -17.53 27.46
C MET A 23 -9.96 -16.30 27.95
N GLN A 24 -9.23 -15.26 28.32
CA GLN A 24 -9.78 -13.99 28.73
C GLN A 24 -10.35 -13.30 27.49
N ARG A 25 -11.65 -13.03 27.48
CA ARG A 25 -12.30 -12.25 26.41
C ARG A 25 -11.80 -10.81 26.53
N ILE A 26 -11.07 -10.33 25.53
CA ILE A 26 -10.48 -9.00 25.48
C ILE A 26 -11.07 -8.23 24.30
N ASN A 27 -11.32 -6.93 24.46
CA ASN A 27 -11.80 -6.10 23.37
C ASN A 27 -10.66 -5.79 22.37
N THR A 28 -11.00 -5.32 21.17
CA THR A 28 -10.05 -5.13 20.06
C THR A 28 -8.94 -4.11 20.39
N GLN A 29 -9.23 -3.12 21.22
CA GLN A 29 -8.26 -2.12 21.66
C GLN A 29 -7.25 -2.72 22.65
N GLN A 30 -7.72 -3.52 23.62
CA GLN A 30 -6.87 -4.26 24.55
C GLN A 30 -5.98 -5.27 23.83
N ALA A 31 -6.54 -5.98 22.84
CA ALA A 31 -5.78 -6.86 21.95
C ALA A 31 -4.64 -6.13 21.24
N LEU A 32 -4.94 -4.98 20.63
CA LEU A 32 -3.93 -4.16 19.95
C LEU A 32 -2.85 -3.68 20.92
N GLU A 33 -3.22 -3.20 22.11
CA GLU A 33 -2.27 -2.76 23.13
C GLU A 33 -1.35 -3.89 23.60
N MET A 34 -1.88 -5.10 23.81
CA MET A 34 -1.06 -6.28 24.16
C MET A 34 -0.05 -6.64 23.06
N ILE A 35 -0.47 -6.56 21.80
CA ILE A 35 0.42 -6.80 20.64
C ILE A 35 1.54 -5.76 20.60
N LEU A 36 1.19 -4.48 20.72
CA LEU A 36 2.14 -3.37 20.65
C LEU A 36 3.13 -3.40 21.82
N ASN A 37 2.68 -3.71 23.04
CA ASN A 37 3.54 -3.77 24.22
C ASN A 37 4.54 -4.94 24.20
N GLY A 38 4.21 -6.03 23.51
CA GLY A 38 5.11 -7.18 23.37
C GLY A 38 5.95 -7.21 22.09
N ALA A 39 5.74 -6.29 21.14
CA ALA A 39 6.43 -6.32 19.85
C ALA A 39 7.82 -5.64 19.95
N ASN A 40 8.89 -6.42 19.76
CA ASN A 40 10.24 -5.89 19.65
C ASN A 40 10.48 -5.32 18.23
N PRO A 41 10.89 -4.05 18.06
CA PRO A 41 11.23 -3.48 16.76
C PRO A 41 12.34 -4.23 16.00
N CYS A 42 13.20 -4.96 16.70
CA CYS A 42 14.27 -5.78 16.11
C CYS A 42 13.75 -7.13 15.57
N ASP A 43 12.60 -7.57 16.07
CA ASP A 43 12.01 -8.86 15.73
C ASP A 43 11.17 -8.72 14.46
N SER A 44 11.75 -9.17 13.34
CA SER A 44 11.07 -9.22 12.05
C SER A 44 10.20 -10.47 11.89
N ASP A 45 10.38 -11.48 12.75
CA ASP A 45 9.90 -12.85 12.57
C ASP A 45 8.78 -13.14 13.59
N GLY A 46 7.67 -12.41 13.48
CA GLY A 46 6.56 -12.50 14.42
C GLY A 46 5.64 -13.72 14.21
N GLU A 47 4.97 -14.18 15.26
CA GLU A 47 3.86 -15.15 15.16
C GLU A 47 2.56 -14.48 14.67
N ASP A 48 1.68 -15.26 14.05
CA ASP A 48 0.35 -14.78 13.64
C ASP A 48 -0.51 -14.45 14.86
N ILE A 49 -1.19 -13.31 14.83
CA ILE A 49 -2.16 -12.94 15.88
C ILE A 49 -3.40 -13.83 15.74
N ASN A 50 -3.55 -14.82 16.64
CA ASN A 50 -4.74 -15.65 16.74
C ASN A 50 -5.72 -15.06 17.78
N LEU A 51 -6.56 -14.13 17.35
CA LEU A 51 -7.61 -13.55 18.18
C LEU A 51 -8.98 -13.77 17.53
N GLN A 52 -9.89 -14.41 18.27
CA GLN A 52 -11.31 -14.35 17.98
C GLN A 52 -11.83 -13.03 18.54
N VAL A 53 -12.23 -12.13 17.63
CA VAL A 53 -12.80 -10.83 17.98
C VAL A 53 -14.32 -10.97 17.89
N ASP A 54 -15.05 -10.57 18.94
CA ASP A 54 -16.50 -10.46 18.90
C ASP A 54 -16.91 -9.31 17.97
N SER A 55 -17.85 -9.59 17.06
CA SER A 55 -18.44 -8.59 16.18
C SER A 55 -19.44 -7.74 16.96
N ASP A 56 -18.95 -6.83 17.81
CA ASP A 56 -19.82 -5.89 18.51
C ASP A 56 -20.36 -4.84 17.54
N SER A 57 -21.64 -5.04 17.25
CA SER A 57 -22.51 -4.08 16.58
C SER A 57 -22.87 -2.97 17.57
N GLU A 58 -22.94 -1.75 17.05
CA GLU A 58 -23.49 -0.54 17.69
C GLU A 58 -22.64 0.15 18.77
N LEU A 59 -22.00 1.25 18.36
CA LEU A 59 -21.81 2.42 19.22
C LEU A 59 -22.53 3.60 18.56
N SER A 60 -23.78 3.78 18.98
CA SER A 60 -24.54 5.01 18.82
C SER A 60 -23.80 6.14 19.55
N GLN A 61 -23.61 7.25 18.85
CA GLN A 61 -23.13 8.50 19.45
C GLN A 61 -24.30 9.12 20.22
N SER A 62 -24.36 8.90 21.53
CA SER A 62 -25.10 9.73 22.47
C SER A 62 -24.14 10.75 23.09
N SER A 63 -24.44 12.04 22.89
CA SER A 63 -24.00 13.10 23.79
C SER A 63 -25.15 14.10 23.89
N SER A 64 -26.01 13.86 24.88
CA SER A 64 -26.93 14.83 25.44
C SER A 64 -26.15 15.70 26.41
N ASP A 65 -26.01 16.98 26.10
CA ASP A 65 -25.77 18.03 27.10
C ASP A 65 -26.57 19.25 26.62
N GLU A 66 -27.67 19.54 27.32
CA GLU A 66 -28.39 20.80 27.22
C GLU A 66 -27.61 21.86 28.00
N GLU A 67 -27.01 22.82 27.30
CA GLU A 67 -26.68 24.12 27.90
C GLU A 67 -27.55 25.20 27.26
N THR A 68 -28.36 25.82 28.10
CA THR A 68 -29.27 26.92 27.80
C THR A 68 -28.48 28.19 27.50
N ALA A 69 -28.60 28.72 26.29
CA ALA A 69 -28.10 30.04 25.92
C ALA A 69 -29.17 30.83 25.13
N PRO A 70 -29.20 32.18 25.24
CA PRO A 70 -30.41 32.96 25.10
C PRO A 70 -30.88 33.19 23.66
N GLN A 71 -32.19 33.46 23.53
CA GLN A 71 -32.93 33.61 22.26
C GLN A 71 -32.41 34.76 21.36
N PRO A 72 -32.53 34.63 20.03
CA PRO A 72 -32.09 35.66 19.10
C PRO A 72 -33.12 36.80 18.97
N LYS A 73 -32.64 38.04 19.13
CA LYS A 73 -33.36 39.24 18.65
C LYS A 73 -33.28 39.29 17.12
N LYS A 74 -34.44 39.38 16.46
CA LYS A 74 -34.54 39.72 15.03
C LYS A 74 -33.83 41.05 14.78
N ARG A 75 -32.80 41.10 13.95
CA ARG A 75 -32.28 42.35 13.39
C ARG A 75 -32.34 42.30 11.87
N ALA A 76 -33.00 43.31 11.32
CA ALA A 76 -33.08 43.60 9.91
C ALA A 76 -31.68 43.87 9.34
N ARG A 77 -31.43 43.42 8.11
CA ARG A 77 -30.16 43.56 7.40
C ARG A 77 -30.04 44.97 6.82
N LEU A 78 -29.10 45.75 7.36
CA LEU A 78 -28.49 46.90 6.69
C LEU A 78 -26.97 46.60 6.64
N GLY A 79 -26.34 46.85 5.49
CA GLY A 79 -25.00 46.36 5.16
C GLY A 79 -23.88 46.89 6.04
N THR A 80 -23.38 46.05 6.93
CA THR A 80 -22.09 46.20 7.60
C THR A 80 -21.37 44.85 7.56
N ASP A 81 -20.08 44.87 7.22
CA ASP A 81 -19.20 43.70 7.23
C ASP A 81 -19.28 43.01 8.59
N VAL A 82 -19.87 41.82 8.64
CA VAL A 82 -20.02 41.06 9.87
C VAL A 82 -18.71 40.31 10.10
N THR A 83 -17.88 40.85 11.00
CA THR A 83 -16.66 40.19 11.47
C THR A 83 -16.94 39.34 12.69
N GLU A 84 -16.41 38.12 12.70
CA GLU A 84 -16.49 37.19 13.82
C GLU A 84 -15.10 36.73 14.25
N THR A 85 -14.85 36.69 15.56
CA THR A 85 -13.61 36.16 16.12
C THR A 85 -13.84 34.76 16.64
N ALA A 86 -13.07 33.79 16.14
CA ALA A 86 -13.08 32.41 16.62
C ALA A 86 -12.36 32.30 17.98
N LYS A 87 -12.45 31.14 18.64
CA LYS A 87 -11.92 30.95 20.01
C LYS A 87 -10.39 31.06 20.09
N ASP A 88 -9.70 30.80 18.99
CA ASP A 88 -8.24 30.93 18.87
C ASP A 88 -7.78 32.36 18.55
N GLY A 89 -8.71 33.31 18.40
CA GLY A 89 -8.45 34.69 18.00
C GLY A 89 -8.46 34.92 16.48
N THR A 90 -8.72 33.89 15.66
CA THR A 90 -8.83 34.07 14.21
C THR A 90 -10.03 34.94 13.86
N VAL A 91 -9.80 36.01 13.09
CA VAL A 91 -10.86 36.88 12.58
C VAL A 91 -11.35 36.37 11.23
N TRP A 92 -12.66 36.21 11.12
CA TRP A 92 -13.38 35.79 9.93
C TRP A 92 -14.35 36.88 9.49
N HIS A 93 -14.45 37.09 8.19
CA HIS A 93 -15.39 38.02 7.55
C HIS A 93 -16.47 37.20 6.86
N GLU A 94 -17.75 37.44 7.17
CA GLU A 94 -18.85 36.79 6.45
C GLU A 94 -18.97 37.39 5.04
N GLU A 95 -18.91 36.53 4.03
CA GLU A 95 -18.93 36.90 2.61
C GLU A 95 -20.28 36.54 1.98
N GLN A 96 -20.70 37.35 1.00
CA GLN A 96 -21.84 36.97 0.16
C GLN A 96 -21.40 35.93 -0.88
N VAL A 97 -22.28 34.96 -1.16
CA VAL A 97 -22.02 34.02 -2.25
C VAL A 97 -21.90 34.80 -3.57
N GLY A 98 -20.82 34.57 -4.31
CA GLY A 98 -20.49 35.30 -5.53
C GLY A 98 -19.55 36.49 -5.35
N THR A 99 -19.17 36.87 -4.12
CA THR A 99 -18.08 37.82 -3.89
C THR A 99 -16.72 37.12 -3.90
N GLY A 100 -15.68 37.84 -4.34
CA GLY A 100 -14.30 37.38 -4.25
C GLY A 100 -13.77 37.54 -2.82
N PRO A 101 -12.89 36.64 -2.32
CA PRO A 101 -12.36 36.73 -0.98
C PRO A 101 -11.35 37.87 -0.85
N HIS A 102 -11.11 38.31 0.37
CA HIS A 102 -10.09 39.31 0.72
C HIS A 102 -8.62 38.86 0.53
N PHE A 103 -8.35 37.81 -0.26
CA PHE A 103 -7.00 37.39 -0.64
C PHE A 103 -6.97 36.88 -2.08
N THR A 104 -5.81 36.96 -2.72
CA THR A 104 -5.59 36.44 -4.07
C THR A 104 -4.94 35.06 -3.97
N PRO A 105 -5.60 33.97 -4.42
CA PRO A 105 -4.96 32.67 -4.52
C PRO A 105 -3.77 32.72 -5.47
N PRO A 106 -2.76 31.85 -5.29
CA PRO A 106 -1.65 31.77 -6.21
C PRO A 106 -2.08 31.32 -7.62
N SER A 107 -1.26 31.64 -8.62
CA SER A 107 -1.49 31.20 -10.00
C SER A 107 -1.46 29.67 -10.07
N PRO A 108 -2.48 29.03 -10.68
CA PRO A 108 -2.57 27.58 -10.68
C PRO A 108 -1.49 26.94 -11.56
N TYR A 109 -1.01 25.78 -11.13
CA TYR A 109 -0.19 24.92 -11.97
C TYR A 109 -1.00 24.44 -13.19
N ASN A 110 -0.46 24.62 -14.39
CA ASN A 110 -1.18 24.45 -15.66
C ASN A 110 -0.85 23.14 -16.42
N ALA A 111 -0.13 22.20 -15.79
CA ALA A 111 0.15 20.91 -16.41
C ALA A 111 -0.65 19.77 -15.75
N ASP A 112 -1.14 18.88 -16.61
CA ASP A 112 -1.56 17.55 -16.22
C ASP A 112 -0.30 16.70 -16.06
N GLY A 113 -0.20 15.95 -14.96
CA GLY A 113 1.06 15.32 -14.57
C GLY A 113 1.69 14.43 -15.65
N GLU A 114 3.01 14.33 -15.61
CA GLU A 114 3.79 13.70 -16.68
C GLU A 114 5.06 13.00 -16.17
N PRO A 115 5.59 12.00 -16.92
CA PRO A 115 6.89 11.41 -16.62
C PRO A 115 8.02 12.44 -16.72
N THR A 116 9.05 12.29 -15.89
CA THR A 116 10.27 13.09 -16.02
C THR A 116 10.99 12.82 -17.34
N ALA A 117 11.85 13.75 -17.76
CA ALA A 117 12.65 13.59 -18.98
C ALA A 117 13.49 12.31 -18.96
N GLU A 118 13.99 11.91 -17.79
CA GLU A 118 14.73 10.67 -17.63
C GLU A 118 13.84 9.45 -17.87
N ALA A 119 12.68 9.38 -17.22
CA ALA A 119 11.71 8.30 -17.43
C ALA A 119 11.27 8.19 -18.90
N ARG A 120 11.04 9.33 -19.58
CA ARG A 120 10.68 9.33 -21.01
C ARG A 120 11.76 8.77 -21.91
N ARG A 121 13.04 8.95 -21.56
CA ARG A 121 14.18 8.44 -22.35
C ARG A 121 14.43 6.96 -22.10
N SER A 122 14.22 6.48 -20.87
CA SER A 122 14.59 5.13 -20.46
C SER A 122 13.49 4.09 -20.67
N ILE A 123 12.22 4.49 -20.67
CA ILE A 123 11.09 3.55 -20.68
C ILE A 123 10.64 3.23 -22.11
N THR A 124 10.98 2.02 -22.55
CA THR A 124 10.50 1.42 -23.80
C THR A 124 9.78 0.07 -23.58
N SER A 125 10.01 -0.58 -22.44
CA SER A 125 9.36 -1.84 -22.04
C SER A 125 8.67 -1.73 -20.68
N ARG A 126 7.88 -2.75 -20.33
CA ARG A 126 7.15 -2.82 -19.05
C ARG A 126 8.10 -3.12 -17.89
N LEU A 127 9.11 -3.96 -18.14
CA LEU A 127 10.20 -4.19 -17.21
C LEU A 127 10.97 -2.90 -16.93
N GLN A 128 11.30 -2.10 -17.95
CA GLN A 128 12.00 -0.82 -17.74
C GLN A 128 11.17 0.15 -16.90
N SER A 129 9.86 0.26 -17.13
CA SER A 129 9.00 1.09 -16.29
C SER A 129 8.88 0.59 -14.85
N PHE A 130 8.91 -0.73 -14.63
CA PHE A 130 8.93 -1.32 -13.28
C PHE A 130 10.27 -1.13 -12.56
N LEU A 131 11.38 -1.31 -13.28
CA LEU A 131 12.73 -1.15 -12.75
C LEU A 131 13.09 0.32 -12.44
N CYS A 132 12.28 1.29 -12.90
CA CYS A 132 12.36 2.67 -12.41
C CYS A 132 12.07 2.76 -10.90
N PHE A 133 11.25 1.86 -10.35
CA PHE A 133 10.83 1.89 -8.95
C PHE A 133 11.57 0.89 -8.07
N ILE A 134 11.75 -0.33 -8.57
CA ILE A 134 12.50 -1.40 -7.90
C ILE A 134 13.71 -1.69 -8.77
N THR A 135 14.80 -0.96 -8.53
CA THR A 135 16.00 -0.99 -9.38
C THR A 135 16.75 -2.31 -9.22
N LEU A 136 17.64 -2.60 -10.17
CA LEU A 136 18.54 -3.76 -10.08
C LEU A 136 19.44 -3.69 -8.84
N ASP A 137 19.84 -2.50 -8.40
CA ASP A 137 20.64 -2.31 -7.18
C ASP A 137 19.84 -2.67 -5.92
N MET A 138 18.58 -2.24 -5.84
CA MET A 138 17.68 -2.63 -4.75
C MET A 138 17.49 -4.14 -4.71
N LEU A 139 17.29 -4.77 -5.87
CA LEU A 139 17.18 -6.23 -5.98
C LEU A 139 18.49 -6.93 -5.61
N GLY A 140 19.64 -6.32 -5.91
CA GLY A 140 20.96 -6.78 -5.48
C GLY A 140 21.09 -6.83 -3.97
N ILE A 141 20.70 -5.74 -3.28
CA ILE A 141 20.69 -5.68 -1.82
C ILE A 141 19.76 -6.75 -1.23
N ILE A 142 18.53 -6.88 -1.75
CA ILE A 142 17.58 -7.90 -1.30
C ILE A 142 18.16 -9.31 -1.47
N ARG A 143 18.75 -9.60 -2.64
CA ARG A 143 19.42 -10.87 -2.92
C ARG A 143 20.52 -11.12 -1.89
N ASP A 144 21.40 -10.17 -1.66
CA ASP A 144 22.56 -10.34 -0.78
C ASP A 144 22.15 -10.61 0.67
N CYS A 145 21.22 -9.81 1.21
CA CYS A 145 20.65 -10.04 2.54
C CYS A 145 19.96 -11.42 2.65
N THR A 146 19.26 -11.83 1.59
CA THR A 146 18.56 -13.12 1.54
C THR A 146 19.55 -14.29 1.51
N VAL A 147 20.59 -14.21 0.68
CA VAL A 147 21.66 -15.22 0.58
C VAL A 147 22.42 -15.32 1.90
N GLN A 148 22.80 -14.19 2.50
CA GLN A 148 23.50 -14.16 3.78
C GLN A 148 22.70 -14.89 4.86
N HIS A 149 21.40 -14.59 4.98
CA HIS A 149 20.54 -15.25 5.96
C HIS A 149 20.36 -16.75 5.68
N ALA A 150 20.20 -17.16 4.42
CA ALA A 150 20.05 -18.57 4.08
C ALA A 150 21.31 -19.39 4.40
N LYS A 151 22.49 -18.79 4.21
CA LYS A 151 23.78 -19.41 4.52
C LYS A 151 24.05 -19.68 5.99
N GLU A 152 23.29 -19.06 6.89
CA GLU A 152 23.30 -19.44 8.32
C GLU A 152 22.80 -20.88 8.53
N THR A 153 21.91 -21.36 7.66
CA THR A 153 21.30 -22.70 7.74
C THR A 153 21.80 -23.67 6.68
N ASP A 154 22.21 -23.17 5.51
CA ASP A 154 22.64 -23.96 4.35
C ASP A 154 23.79 -23.23 3.62
N VAL A 155 25.02 -23.67 3.85
CA VAL A 155 26.24 -23.00 3.35
C VAL A 155 26.28 -22.93 1.82
N ASP A 156 25.70 -23.91 1.14
CA ASP A 156 25.67 -24.01 -0.31
C ASP A 156 24.51 -23.23 -0.93
N TRP A 157 23.69 -22.57 -0.11
CA TRP A 157 22.56 -21.80 -0.58
C TRP A 157 23.00 -20.61 -1.43
N PHE A 158 22.46 -20.55 -2.64
CA PHE A 158 22.75 -19.51 -3.62
C PHE A 158 21.47 -19.01 -4.26
N MET A 159 21.42 -17.74 -4.65
CA MET A 159 20.37 -17.17 -5.47
C MET A 159 20.96 -16.13 -6.42
N GLY A 160 20.62 -16.24 -7.70
CA GLY A 160 20.97 -15.24 -8.71
C GLY A 160 19.98 -14.07 -8.75
N LEU A 161 20.39 -12.93 -9.31
CA LEU A 161 19.50 -11.78 -9.47
C LEU A 161 18.31 -12.10 -10.40
N SER A 162 18.55 -12.84 -11.49
CA SER A 162 17.51 -13.30 -12.40
C SER A 162 16.50 -14.22 -11.72
N GLU A 163 16.94 -15.04 -10.76
CA GLU A 163 16.06 -15.91 -9.97
C GLU A 163 15.18 -15.11 -9.00
N LEU A 164 15.70 -14.04 -8.38
CA LEU A 164 14.90 -13.13 -7.56
C LEU A 164 13.85 -12.39 -8.40
N MET A 165 14.21 -11.93 -9.61
CA MET A 165 13.24 -11.33 -10.54
C MET A 165 12.17 -12.34 -10.97
N ALA A 166 12.55 -13.59 -11.23
CA ALA A 166 11.63 -14.69 -11.49
C ALA A 166 10.72 -15.01 -10.30
N PHE A 167 11.21 -14.88 -9.06
CA PHE A 167 10.38 -14.95 -7.86
C PHE A 167 9.30 -13.84 -7.85
N ILE A 168 9.67 -12.60 -8.16
CA ILE A 168 8.74 -11.47 -8.26
C ILE A 168 7.74 -11.67 -9.41
N SER A 169 8.18 -12.24 -10.54
CA SER A 169 7.27 -12.64 -11.62
C SER A 169 6.16 -13.57 -11.12
N ILE A 170 6.52 -14.59 -10.33
CA ILE A 170 5.53 -15.51 -9.75
C ILE A 170 4.61 -14.79 -8.75
N THR A 171 5.11 -13.86 -7.93
CA THR A 171 4.23 -13.13 -6.99
C THR A 171 3.21 -12.26 -7.74
N ILE A 172 3.61 -11.60 -8.83
CA ILE A 172 2.70 -10.85 -9.71
C ILE A 172 1.65 -11.78 -10.34
N MET A 173 2.09 -12.91 -10.91
CA MET A 173 1.17 -13.88 -11.54
C MET A 173 0.16 -14.43 -10.55
N ARG A 174 0.55 -14.65 -9.28
CA ARG A 174 -0.36 -15.07 -8.22
C ARG A 174 -1.44 -14.03 -7.92
N GLY A 175 -1.11 -12.74 -7.99
CA GLY A 175 -2.07 -11.64 -7.85
C GLY A 175 -3.12 -11.61 -8.97
N ILE A 176 -2.75 -12.06 -10.17
CA ILE A 176 -3.64 -12.16 -11.35
C ILE A 176 -4.56 -13.38 -11.25
N PHE A 177 -4.02 -14.58 -11.07
CA PHE A 177 -4.79 -15.83 -11.22
C PHE A 177 -5.59 -16.26 -9.98
N ARG A 178 -5.27 -15.74 -8.79
CA ARG A 178 -5.98 -15.99 -7.51
C ARG A 178 -6.52 -17.41 -7.35
N VAL A 179 -5.64 -18.34 -7.05
CA VAL A 179 -6.01 -19.73 -6.72
C VAL A 179 -6.21 -19.95 -5.22
N PRO A 180 -6.99 -20.96 -4.79
CA PRO A 180 -7.35 -21.14 -3.37
C PRO A 180 -6.16 -21.32 -2.43
N SER A 181 -5.13 -22.06 -2.85
CA SER A 181 -3.94 -22.30 -2.05
C SER A 181 -2.66 -22.07 -2.85
N LEU A 182 -1.54 -21.86 -2.14
CA LEU A 182 -0.22 -21.75 -2.77
C LEU A 182 0.14 -22.98 -3.62
N ARG A 183 -0.31 -24.17 -3.19
CA ARG A 183 0.00 -25.44 -3.88
C ARG A 183 -0.69 -25.51 -5.24
N ASP A 184 -1.87 -24.89 -5.37
CA ASP A 184 -2.67 -24.93 -6.58
C ASP A 184 -2.01 -24.20 -7.75
N CYS A 185 -1.13 -23.22 -7.47
CA CYS A 185 -0.35 -22.51 -8.49
C CYS A 185 0.54 -23.45 -9.33
N TRP A 186 0.94 -24.60 -8.78
CA TRP A 186 1.76 -25.64 -9.42
C TRP A 186 0.96 -26.91 -9.73
N SER A 187 -0.36 -26.88 -9.58
CA SER A 187 -1.20 -28.03 -9.89
C SER A 187 -1.41 -28.19 -11.40
N LYS A 188 -1.67 -29.42 -11.87
CA LYS A 188 -1.95 -29.67 -13.29
C LYS A 188 -3.24 -29.01 -13.79
N ASN A 189 -4.22 -28.82 -12.90
CA ASN A 189 -5.57 -28.35 -13.28
C ASN A 189 -5.76 -26.84 -13.11
N LEU A 190 -5.18 -26.26 -12.05
CA LEU A 190 -5.35 -24.84 -11.70
C LEU A 190 -4.06 -24.03 -11.88
N GLY A 191 -2.93 -24.71 -12.09
CA GLY A 191 -1.63 -24.07 -12.19
C GLY A 191 -1.47 -23.26 -13.47
N SER A 192 -0.67 -22.20 -13.37
CA SER A 192 -0.26 -21.43 -14.54
C SER A 192 0.99 -22.06 -15.14
N GLN A 193 0.98 -22.35 -16.44
CA GLN A 193 2.16 -22.89 -17.14
C GLN A 193 3.39 -22.02 -16.91
N HIS A 194 3.22 -20.69 -16.93
CA HIS A 194 4.27 -19.72 -16.63
C HIS A 194 4.89 -19.94 -15.25
N ILE A 195 4.08 -20.14 -14.21
CA ILE A 195 4.58 -20.38 -12.84
C ILE A 195 5.36 -21.69 -12.75
N ILE A 196 4.81 -22.76 -13.33
CA ILE A 196 5.40 -24.11 -13.31
C ILE A 196 6.75 -24.13 -14.03
N GLU A 197 6.84 -23.47 -15.19
CA GLU A 197 8.05 -23.40 -15.99
C GLU A 197 9.11 -22.50 -15.35
N THR A 198 8.69 -21.42 -14.69
CA THR A 198 9.59 -20.44 -14.06
C THR A 198 10.38 -21.07 -12.92
N MET A 199 9.74 -21.68 -11.92
CA MET A 199 10.43 -22.17 -10.72
C MET A 199 9.65 -23.31 -10.06
N SER A 200 10.33 -24.22 -9.36
CA SER A 200 9.64 -25.23 -8.56
C SER A 200 8.95 -24.62 -7.35
N ARG A 201 7.87 -25.25 -6.88
CA ARG A 201 7.16 -24.83 -5.66
C ARG A 201 8.09 -24.83 -4.44
N GLY A 202 8.91 -25.87 -4.30
CA GLY A 202 9.85 -26.02 -3.18
C GLY A 202 10.85 -24.86 -3.14
N ARG A 203 11.43 -24.53 -4.29
CA ARG A 203 12.34 -23.39 -4.41
C ARG A 203 11.65 -22.07 -4.11
N PHE A 204 10.44 -21.84 -4.63
CA PHE A 204 9.66 -20.63 -4.31
C PHE A 204 9.40 -20.48 -2.81
N GLN A 205 9.03 -21.57 -2.12
CA GLN A 205 8.80 -21.58 -0.68
C GLN A 205 10.10 -21.34 0.12
N ASN A 206 11.21 -21.91 -0.35
CA ASN A 206 12.52 -21.75 0.26
C ASN A 206 13.05 -20.31 0.12
N ILE A 207 12.92 -19.70 -1.07
CA ILE A 207 13.19 -18.26 -1.29
C ILE A 207 12.31 -17.41 -0.39
N MET A 208 11.00 -17.70 -0.37
CA MET A 208 10.07 -16.99 0.49
C MET A 208 10.53 -17.04 1.94
N HIS A 209 10.92 -18.20 2.47
CA HIS A 209 11.37 -18.37 3.84
C HIS A 209 12.60 -17.50 4.19
N HIS A 210 13.58 -17.43 3.29
CA HIS A 210 14.82 -16.71 3.55
C HIS A 210 14.78 -15.21 3.21
N LEU A 211 13.79 -14.73 2.46
CA LEU A 211 13.74 -13.34 1.97
C LEU A 211 14.02 -12.30 3.08
N ARG A 212 15.07 -11.48 2.92
CA ARG A 212 15.47 -10.38 3.84
C ARG A 212 15.76 -9.10 3.06
N PHE A 213 15.73 -7.95 3.74
CA PHE A 213 15.84 -6.62 3.12
C PHE A 213 16.88 -5.70 3.79
N ASP A 214 17.59 -6.22 4.79
CA ASP A 214 18.59 -5.50 5.55
C ASP A 214 19.65 -6.45 6.12
N ASP A 215 20.75 -5.86 6.59
CA ASP A 215 21.74 -6.55 7.39
C ASP A 215 21.24 -6.71 8.82
N ARG A 216 21.11 -7.97 9.26
CA ARG A 216 20.61 -8.36 10.57
C ARG A 216 21.53 -7.91 11.70
N ASP A 217 22.84 -7.89 11.46
CA ASP A 217 23.84 -7.65 12.51
C ASP A 217 23.79 -6.20 13.00
N THR A 218 23.47 -5.25 12.12
CA THR A 218 23.33 -3.83 12.44
C THR A 218 21.91 -3.43 12.85
N ARG A 219 20.92 -4.32 12.72
CA ARG A 219 19.50 -3.97 12.88
C ARG A 219 19.17 -3.50 14.30
N SER A 220 19.75 -4.14 15.31
CA SER A 220 19.47 -3.83 16.72
C SER A 220 19.80 -2.37 17.07
N GLU A 221 20.92 -1.87 16.56
CA GLU A 221 21.34 -0.48 16.76
C GLU A 221 20.43 0.49 15.98
N ARG A 222 20.17 0.20 14.70
CA ARG A 222 19.30 1.04 13.85
C ARG A 222 17.88 1.13 14.41
N ALA A 223 17.34 0.03 14.94
CA ALA A 223 16.00 -0.04 15.50
C ALA A 223 15.75 0.89 16.70
N GLN A 224 16.80 1.39 17.34
CA GLN A 224 16.69 2.37 18.44
C GLN A 224 16.16 3.72 17.96
N THR A 225 16.46 4.10 16.72
CA THR A 225 16.03 5.37 16.11
C THR A 225 15.05 5.18 14.95
N ASP A 226 15.06 4.01 14.33
CA ASP A 226 14.23 3.68 13.18
C ASP A 226 13.46 2.36 13.40
N LYS A 227 12.19 2.47 13.81
CA LYS A 227 11.31 1.30 14.00
C LYS A 227 11.05 0.51 12.71
N PHE A 228 11.38 1.05 11.55
CA PHE A 228 11.18 0.44 10.24
C PHE A 228 12.47 -0.19 9.69
N ALA A 229 13.55 -0.22 10.49
CA ALA A 229 14.91 -0.61 10.13
C ALA A 229 15.04 -1.89 9.28
N ALA A 230 14.17 -2.89 9.47
CA ALA A 230 14.21 -4.14 8.73
C ALA A 230 13.95 -4.01 7.21
N ILE A 231 13.48 -2.86 6.72
CA ILE A 231 13.30 -2.57 5.28
C ILE A 231 13.53 -1.10 4.91
N SER A 232 13.85 -0.22 5.87
CA SER A 232 13.95 1.24 5.65
C SER A 232 14.83 1.66 4.49
N ASN A 233 15.98 1.02 4.27
CA ASN A 233 16.86 1.37 3.16
C ASN A 233 16.17 1.16 1.80
N ILE A 234 15.64 -0.05 1.59
CA ILE A 234 14.91 -0.43 0.37
C ILE A 234 13.66 0.45 0.20
N TRP A 235 12.94 0.74 1.29
CA TRP A 235 11.78 1.62 1.27
C TRP A 235 12.13 3.06 0.88
N GLY A 236 13.20 3.62 1.45
CA GLY A 236 13.66 4.98 1.13
C GLY A 236 14.07 5.13 -0.33
N LEU A 237 14.77 4.14 -0.88
CA LEU A 237 15.11 4.09 -2.31
C LEU A 237 13.84 4.04 -3.18
N PHE A 238 12.89 3.18 -2.84
CA PHE A 238 11.60 3.10 -3.53
C PHE A 238 10.82 4.42 -3.53
N VAL A 239 10.68 5.05 -2.36
CA VAL A 239 9.96 6.34 -2.24
C VAL A 239 10.68 7.44 -3.04
N THR A 240 12.00 7.47 -3.01
CA THR A 240 12.80 8.40 -3.82
C THR A 240 12.49 8.22 -5.30
N ASN A 241 12.47 6.97 -5.78
CA ASN A 241 12.14 6.66 -7.17
C ASN A 241 10.71 7.08 -7.55
N CYS A 242 9.73 6.91 -6.64
CA CYS A 242 8.37 7.40 -6.83
C CYS A 242 8.33 8.92 -7.05
N ILE A 243 9.09 9.68 -6.24
CA ILE A 243 9.18 11.14 -6.32
C ILE A 243 9.87 11.59 -7.61
N THR A 244 10.99 10.95 -8.00
CA THR A 244 11.86 11.44 -9.09
C THR A 244 11.44 10.98 -10.48
N SER A 245 10.59 9.95 -10.60
CA SER A 245 10.20 9.40 -11.92
C SER A 245 9.00 10.13 -12.57
N TYR A 246 8.27 10.95 -11.81
CA TYR A 246 7.03 11.58 -12.27
C TYR A 246 6.88 13.00 -11.71
N ILE A 247 6.33 13.90 -12.53
CA ILE A 247 5.98 15.27 -12.17
C ILE A 247 4.46 15.31 -11.97
N PRO A 248 3.96 15.40 -10.73
CA PRO A 248 2.53 15.44 -10.49
C PRO A 248 1.87 16.67 -11.10
N GLY A 249 0.60 16.50 -11.48
CA GLY A 249 -0.23 17.56 -12.04
C GLY A 249 -0.68 18.57 -10.99
N ARG A 250 -1.73 19.31 -11.33
CA ARG A 250 -2.27 20.37 -10.45
C ARG A 250 -2.81 19.86 -9.12
N HIS A 251 -3.43 18.68 -9.10
CA HIS A 251 -4.17 18.18 -7.95
C HIS A 251 -3.50 16.93 -7.37
N ILE A 252 -3.07 17.03 -6.12
CA ILE A 252 -2.55 15.91 -5.33
C ILE A 252 -3.53 15.64 -4.20
N THR A 253 -3.86 14.38 -3.95
CA THR A 253 -4.67 13.96 -2.80
C THR A 253 -3.75 13.33 -1.76
N ILE A 254 -3.88 13.74 -0.50
CA ILE A 254 -3.23 13.07 0.63
C ILE A 254 -4.29 12.40 1.49
N ASP A 255 -4.09 11.11 1.72
CA ASP A 255 -4.94 10.30 2.58
C ASP A 255 -4.16 9.07 3.09
N GLU A 256 -4.83 8.22 3.85
CA GLU A 256 -4.29 6.98 4.38
C GLU A 256 -4.57 5.74 3.52
N GLN A 257 -3.56 4.89 3.41
CA GLN A 257 -3.71 3.52 2.98
C GLN A 257 -3.49 2.59 4.18
N LEU A 258 -4.44 1.69 4.45
CA LEU A 258 -4.24 0.58 5.37
C LEU A 258 -3.97 -0.71 4.57
N PHE A 259 -2.71 -1.16 4.55
CA PHE A 259 -2.34 -2.42 3.91
C PHE A 259 -2.71 -3.60 4.82
N PRO A 260 -3.65 -4.47 4.43
CA PRO A 260 -4.17 -5.51 5.31
C PRO A 260 -3.07 -6.50 5.75
N SER A 261 -2.84 -6.58 7.06
CA SER A 261 -1.85 -7.48 7.65
C SER A 261 -2.25 -7.87 9.06
N LYS A 262 -1.89 -9.11 9.44
CA LYS A 262 -1.99 -9.62 10.81
C LYS A 262 -0.61 -9.96 11.40
N THR A 263 0.45 -9.52 10.73
CA THR A 263 1.82 -9.68 11.21
C THR A 263 2.00 -8.87 12.49
N ARG A 264 2.60 -9.47 13.51
CA ARG A 264 2.99 -8.75 14.72
C ARG A 264 4.06 -7.70 14.38
N CYS A 265 3.77 -6.43 14.62
CA CYS A 265 4.74 -5.33 14.55
C CYS A 265 4.35 -4.18 15.48
N CYS A 266 5.33 -3.35 15.86
CA CYS A 266 5.17 -2.26 16.84
C CYS A 266 4.39 -1.03 16.32
N PHE A 267 3.91 -1.09 15.08
CA PHE A 267 3.14 -0.04 14.40
C PHE A 267 1.92 -0.63 13.66
N LEU A 268 1.48 -1.83 14.05
CA LEU A 268 0.24 -2.40 13.56
C LEU A 268 -0.92 -1.49 13.96
N GLN A 269 -1.85 -1.26 13.04
CA GLN A 269 -3.03 -0.44 13.28
C GLN A 269 -4.31 -1.20 13.03
N TYR A 270 -5.36 -0.77 13.73
CA TYR A 270 -6.70 -1.27 13.56
C TYR A 270 -7.57 -0.16 12.95
N SER A 271 -8.34 -0.48 11.92
CA SER A 271 -9.36 0.38 11.33
C SER A 271 -10.71 -0.32 11.28
N LYS A 272 -11.77 0.46 11.46
CA LYS A 272 -13.14 -0.03 11.26
C LYS A 272 -13.44 -0.21 9.75
N PRO A 273 -14.30 -1.17 9.38
CA PRO A 273 -14.81 -2.27 10.20
C PRO A 273 -13.78 -3.42 10.27
N ASP A 274 -13.27 -3.69 11.48
CA ASP A 274 -12.45 -4.86 11.87
C ASP A 274 -11.26 -5.26 10.98
N LYS A 275 -10.44 -4.30 10.55
CA LYS A 275 -9.25 -4.56 9.74
C LYS A 275 -7.97 -4.18 10.48
N PHE A 276 -7.09 -5.16 10.66
CA PHE A 276 -5.70 -4.93 11.04
C PHE A 276 -4.84 -4.69 9.80
N GLY A 277 -3.86 -3.79 9.91
CA GLY A 277 -2.93 -3.53 8.84
C GLY A 277 -1.81 -2.58 9.20
N ILE A 278 -0.86 -2.44 8.27
CA ILE A 278 0.21 -1.45 8.34
C ILE A 278 -0.30 -0.20 7.62
N LYS A 279 -0.33 0.94 8.32
CA LYS A 279 -0.83 2.20 7.76
C LYS A 279 0.29 2.99 7.10
N PHE A 280 -0.01 3.56 5.94
CA PHE A 280 0.83 4.48 5.19
C PHE A 280 0.05 5.76 4.90
N TRP A 281 0.71 6.90 5.01
CA TRP A 281 0.20 8.17 4.46
C TRP A 281 0.71 8.31 3.04
N VAL A 282 -0.21 8.56 2.10
CA VAL A 282 0.08 8.51 0.67
C VAL A 282 -0.29 9.83 0.02
N ALA A 283 0.63 10.39 -0.77
CA ALA A 283 0.34 11.46 -1.72
C ALA A 283 0.13 10.85 -3.11
N CYS A 284 -1.01 11.14 -3.73
CA CYS A 284 -1.42 10.55 -5.00
C CYS A 284 -1.80 11.65 -6.02
N ASP A 285 -1.31 11.55 -7.24
CA ASP A 285 -1.74 12.42 -8.35
C ASP A 285 -3.19 12.09 -8.71
N LEU A 286 -4.05 13.12 -8.75
CA LEU A 286 -5.47 12.89 -8.93
C LEU A 286 -5.80 12.31 -10.31
N LYS A 287 -5.15 12.76 -11.38
CA LYS A 287 -5.57 12.38 -12.74
C LYS A 287 -5.16 10.94 -13.05
N THR A 288 -3.90 10.63 -12.80
CA THR A 288 -3.26 9.36 -13.17
C THR A 288 -3.35 8.30 -12.08
N LYS A 289 -3.70 8.69 -10.84
CA LYS A 289 -3.62 7.84 -9.65
C LYS A 289 -2.20 7.39 -9.31
N TYR A 290 -1.19 8.09 -9.83
CA TYR A 290 0.21 7.81 -9.56
C TYR A 290 0.56 8.10 -8.10
N VAL A 291 1.23 7.14 -7.45
CA VAL A 291 1.71 7.27 -6.07
C VAL A 291 2.97 8.13 -6.06
N CYS A 292 2.83 9.38 -5.60
CA CYS A 292 3.88 10.39 -5.68
C CYS A 292 4.88 10.29 -4.52
N ASN A 293 4.39 10.10 -3.30
CA ASN A 293 5.21 10.03 -2.08
C ASN A 293 4.46 9.22 -1.01
N ILE A 294 5.20 8.53 -0.14
CA ILE A 294 4.64 7.64 0.88
C ILE A 294 5.44 7.74 2.18
N LEU A 295 4.74 7.84 3.31
CA LEU A 295 5.33 7.78 4.65
C LEU A 295 4.68 6.65 5.48
N PRO A 296 5.47 5.73 6.06
CA PRO A 296 4.93 4.72 6.97
C PRO A 296 4.49 5.38 8.29
N CYS A 297 3.35 4.95 8.82
CA CYS A 297 2.83 5.46 10.09
C CYS A 297 3.40 4.62 11.26
N LEU A 298 4.53 5.06 11.81
CA LEU A 298 5.30 4.32 12.85
C LEU A 298 4.90 4.67 14.30
N GLY A 299 3.74 5.31 14.49
CA GLY A 299 3.25 5.78 15.79
C GLY A 299 3.92 7.08 16.24
N LYS A 300 4.17 7.23 17.55
CA LYS A 300 4.77 8.45 18.11
C LYS A 300 6.24 8.57 17.70
N ASP A 301 6.58 9.71 17.11
CA ASP A 301 7.93 10.15 16.80
C ASP A 301 8.48 10.98 17.98
N PRO A 302 9.54 10.52 18.69
CA PRO A 302 10.12 11.23 19.82
C PRO A 302 10.91 12.48 19.40
N THR A 303 11.29 12.60 18.13
CA THR A 303 12.08 13.73 17.60
C THR A 303 11.22 14.92 17.18
N ARG A 304 9.90 14.73 17.05
CA ARG A 304 8.99 15.80 16.64
C ARG A 304 8.92 16.91 17.71
N PRO A 305 9.10 18.19 17.33
CA PRO A 305 8.94 19.34 18.22
C PRO A 305 7.63 19.33 19.02
N ARG A 306 7.72 19.76 20.27
CA ARG A 306 6.55 19.88 21.15
C ARG A 306 5.60 20.95 20.61
N GLY A 307 4.36 20.58 20.33
CA GLY A 307 3.31 21.48 19.82
C GLY A 307 3.04 21.35 18.32
N GLU A 308 3.90 20.68 17.55
CA GLU A 308 3.64 20.42 16.14
C GLU A 308 2.58 19.32 15.96
N ARG A 309 1.54 19.63 15.18
CA ARG A 309 0.48 18.67 14.85
C ARG A 309 1.02 17.63 13.87
N VAL A 310 0.85 16.35 14.21
CA VAL A 310 1.30 15.22 13.37
C VAL A 310 0.77 15.34 11.95
N SER A 311 -0.49 15.73 11.82
CA SER A 311 -1.18 15.77 10.54
C SER A 311 -0.65 16.88 9.63
N GLU A 312 -0.31 18.06 10.18
CA GLU A 312 0.33 19.15 9.43
C GLU A 312 1.74 18.74 8.97
N SER A 313 2.53 18.18 9.88
CA SER A 313 3.89 17.69 9.60
C SER A 313 3.92 16.64 8.47
N VAL A 314 2.97 15.70 8.49
CA VAL A 314 2.84 14.67 7.46
C VAL A 314 2.53 15.28 6.09
N VAL A 315 1.58 16.23 6.01
CA VAL A 315 1.26 16.89 4.73
C VAL A 315 2.46 17.65 4.20
N MET A 316 3.14 18.43 5.04
CA MET A 316 4.33 19.19 4.62
C MET A 316 5.44 18.25 4.12
N ARG A 317 5.74 17.16 4.84
CA ARG A 317 6.75 16.19 4.41
C ARG A 317 6.40 15.47 3.11
N LEU A 318 5.13 15.09 2.93
CA LEU A 318 4.67 14.44 1.70
C LEU A 318 4.70 15.40 0.50
N MET A 319 4.34 16.66 0.73
CA MET A 319 4.28 17.68 -0.32
C MET A 319 5.60 18.34 -0.63
N GLU A 320 6.62 18.28 0.25
CA GLU A 320 7.89 19.01 0.10
C GLU A 320 8.49 18.95 -1.32
N PRO A 321 8.56 17.78 -2.01
CA PRO A 321 9.10 17.71 -3.37
C PRO A 321 8.25 18.41 -4.45
N PHE A 322 7.01 18.78 -4.11
CA PHE A 322 5.97 19.26 -5.02
C PHE A 322 5.45 20.66 -4.68
N LEU A 323 6.01 21.31 -3.64
CA LEU A 323 5.68 22.67 -3.24
C LEU A 323 6.12 23.70 -4.29
N ASP A 324 5.75 24.96 -4.06
CA ASP A 324 6.23 26.15 -4.76
C ASP A 324 5.78 26.32 -6.23
N LYS A 325 4.89 25.44 -6.73
CA LYS A 325 4.47 25.43 -8.16
C LYS A 325 3.01 25.81 -8.42
N GLY A 326 2.26 26.26 -7.43
CA GLY A 326 0.83 26.59 -7.59
C GLY A 326 -0.09 25.37 -7.64
N ARG A 327 0.35 24.24 -7.06
CA ARG A 327 -0.47 23.02 -6.96
C ARG A 327 -1.49 23.12 -5.83
N ASN A 328 -2.49 22.26 -5.87
CA ASN A 328 -3.46 22.08 -4.80
C ASN A 328 -3.33 20.70 -4.17
N VAL A 329 -3.26 20.65 -2.85
CA VAL A 329 -3.42 19.43 -2.07
C VAL A 329 -4.85 19.29 -1.56
N THR A 330 -5.47 18.13 -1.79
CA THR A 330 -6.78 17.79 -1.22
C THR A 330 -6.60 16.83 -0.05
N THR A 331 -7.23 17.13 1.08
CA THR A 331 -7.09 16.35 2.31
C THR A 331 -8.42 16.15 3.04
N ASP A 332 -8.49 15.13 3.90
CA ASP A 332 -9.62 14.90 4.79
C ASP A 332 -9.60 15.80 6.05
N ASN A 333 -10.50 15.53 7.00
CA ASN A 333 -10.61 16.29 8.25
C ASN A 333 -9.52 16.00 9.29
N PHE A 334 -8.73 14.93 9.16
CA PHE A 334 -7.60 14.65 10.04
C PHE A 334 -6.43 15.60 9.73
N PHE A 335 -6.22 15.92 8.45
CA PHE A 335 -5.11 16.77 8.01
C PHE A 335 -5.44 18.26 7.92
N THR A 336 -6.69 18.64 7.62
CA THR A 336 -7.01 20.02 7.26
C THR A 336 -7.07 20.96 8.47
N SER A 337 -6.27 22.03 8.46
CA SER A 337 -6.31 23.13 9.45
C SER A 337 -6.03 24.49 8.79
N LEU A 338 -6.37 25.58 9.48
CA LEU A 338 -6.05 26.92 8.98
C LEU A 338 -4.54 27.21 9.03
N SER A 339 -3.84 26.71 10.06
CA SER A 339 -2.37 26.78 10.16
C SER A 339 -1.70 26.16 8.93
N LEU A 340 -2.10 24.95 8.56
CA LEU A 340 -1.57 24.25 7.39
C LEU A 340 -1.88 25.00 6.09
N ALA A 341 -3.08 25.55 5.95
CA ALA A 341 -3.44 26.36 4.78
C ALA A 341 -2.50 27.56 4.60
N LYS A 342 -2.14 28.25 5.68
CA LYS A 342 -1.19 29.38 5.66
C LYS A 342 0.23 28.94 5.34
N GLN A 343 0.70 27.82 5.89
CA GLN A 343 2.03 27.26 5.60
C GLN A 343 2.19 26.83 4.15
N LEU A 344 1.16 26.20 3.56
CA LEU A 344 1.19 25.83 2.15
C LEU A 344 1.14 27.07 1.25
N LEU A 345 0.35 28.08 1.62
CA LEU A 345 0.27 29.33 0.85
C LEU A 345 1.59 30.09 0.78
N SER A 346 2.34 30.14 1.89
CA SER A 346 3.67 30.76 1.89
C SER A 346 4.66 30.02 0.99
N ARG A 347 4.37 28.75 0.66
CA ARG A 347 5.09 27.89 -0.28
C ARG A 347 4.34 27.70 -1.61
N ASN A 348 3.64 28.74 -2.06
CA ASN A 348 2.92 28.80 -3.34
C ASN A 348 2.13 27.51 -3.66
N THR A 349 1.43 26.97 -2.66
CA THR A 349 0.66 25.72 -2.74
C THR A 349 -0.66 25.92 -2.00
N THR A 350 -1.77 25.47 -2.57
CA THR A 350 -3.10 25.64 -1.96
C THR A 350 -3.59 24.35 -1.33
N ILE A 351 -4.56 24.46 -0.43
CA ILE A 351 -5.25 23.33 0.19
C ILE A 351 -6.76 23.41 -0.07
N LEU A 352 -7.37 22.24 -0.19
CA LEU A 352 -8.81 22.04 -0.18
C LEU A 352 -9.14 20.84 0.71
N GLY A 353 -9.91 21.03 1.77
CA GLY A 353 -10.21 19.90 2.63
C GLY A 353 -11.40 20.12 3.55
N THR A 354 -11.97 19.03 4.03
CA THR A 354 -13.01 19.12 5.07
C THR A 354 -12.38 19.46 6.40
N VAL A 355 -13.06 20.26 7.22
CA VAL A 355 -12.66 20.52 8.61
C VAL A 355 -13.69 19.93 9.56
N ASN A 356 -13.23 19.40 10.70
CA ASN A 356 -14.14 18.92 11.74
C ASN A 356 -14.95 20.07 12.34
N LYS A 357 -16.10 19.77 12.96
CA LYS A 357 -17.00 20.76 13.60
C LYS A 357 -16.38 21.41 14.86
N ILE A 358 -15.23 20.89 15.31
CA ILE A 358 -14.55 21.31 16.54
C ILE A 358 -13.09 21.67 16.24
N PRO A 359 -12.85 22.90 15.75
CA PRO A 359 -11.63 23.60 16.09
C PRO A 359 -12.00 24.90 16.80
N GLN A 360 -11.09 25.37 17.64
CA GLN A 360 -11.13 26.74 18.15
C GLN A 360 -11.09 27.78 16.99
N GLU A 361 -10.70 27.34 15.78
CA GLU A 361 -10.40 28.12 14.58
C GLU A 361 -11.63 28.47 13.70
N ILE A 362 -12.84 27.94 13.98
CA ILE A 362 -14.07 28.16 13.17
C ILE A 362 -15.03 29.13 13.87
N PRO A 363 -15.71 30.07 13.16
CA PRO A 363 -16.65 31.00 13.77
C PRO A 363 -17.82 30.30 14.46
N LEU A 364 -18.22 30.77 15.65
CA LEU A 364 -19.25 30.12 16.45
C LEU A 364 -20.64 30.20 15.81
N SER A 365 -20.94 31.25 15.04
CA SER A 365 -22.22 31.37 14.32
C SER A 365 -22.46 30.22 13.35
N THR A 366 -21.38 29.56 12.90
CA THR A 366 -21.48 28.46 11.94
C THR A 366 -22.12 27.21 12.55
N ARG A 367 -22.07 27.05 13.88
CA ARG A 367 -22.45 25.82 14.60
C ARG A 367 -23.97 25.62 14.80
N GLN A 368 -24.80 26.49 14.22
CA GLN A 368 -26.27 26.42 14.29
C GLN A 368 -26.80 25.01 13.99
N MET A 369 -27.59 24.44 14.92
CA MET A 369 -28.13 23.08 14.82
C MET A 369 -29.25 22.92 13.79
N HIS A 370 -29.91 24.03 13.42
CA HIS A 370 -31.07 24.05 12.53
C HIS A 370 -30.84 24.98 11.34
N ARG A 371 -30.04 24.51 10.37
CA ARG A 371 -29.91 25.15 9.06
C ARG A 371 -30.95 24.61 8.08
N ASN A 372 -31.46 25.50 7.23
CA ASN A 372 -32.27 25.12 6.08
C ASN A 372 -31.40 24.31 5.11
N GLU A 373 -32.01 23.30 4.48
CA GLU A 373 -31.32 22.49 3.48
C GLU A 373 -30.89 23.33 2.28
N PHE A 374 -29.77 22.96 1.68
CA PHE A 374 -29.21 23.59 0.47
C PHE A 374 -28.85 25.07 0.67
N THR A 375 -28.50 25.44 1.91
CA THR A 375 -27.94 26.76 2.24
C THR A 375 -26.43 26.72 2.35
N THR A 376 -25.82 27.83 1.96
CA THR A 376 -24.37 28.04 1.97
C THR A 376 -24.07 29.34 2.69
N GLN A 377 -23.09 29.30 3.60
CA GLN A 377 -22.43 30.48 4.13
C GLN A 377 -20.95 30.41 3.80
N VAL A 378 -20.36 31.59 3.62
CA VAL A 378 -18.96 31.74 3.27
C VAL A 378 -18.34 32.68 4.27
N PHE A 379 -17.18 32.28 4.79
CA PHE A 379 -16.34 33.14 5.61
C PHE A 379 -14.97 33.24 4.97
N SER A 380 -14.35 34.41 4.98
CA SER A 380 -12.98 34.62 4.52
C SER A 380 -12.09 35.06 5.68
N THR A 381 -10.82 34.69 5.60
CA THR A 381 -9.75 35.16 6.48
C THR A 381 -8.47 35.29 5.66
N THR A 382 -7.40 35.79 6.25
CA THR A 382 -6.10 35.92 5.56
C THR A 382 -5.64 34.57 5.01
N GLY A 383 -5.69 34.42 3.69
CA GLY A 383 -5.20 33.26 2.95
C GLY A 383 -6.14 32.05 2.88
N ALA A 384 -7.38 32.13 3.37
CA ALA A 384 -8.33 31.02 3.27
C ALA A 384 -9.81 31.45 3.27
N THR A 385 -10.65 30.57 2.74
CA THR A 385 -12.11 30.63 2.81
C THR A 385 -12.64 29.40 3.52
N LEU A 386 -13.71 29.57 4.29
CA LEU A 386 -14.49 28.50 4.90
C LEU A 386 -15.87 28.49 4.25
N THR A 387 -16.19 27.40 3.55
CA THR A 387 -17.54 27.14 3.05
C THR A 387 -18.30 26.27 4.05
N VAL A 388 -19.46 26.73 4.49
CA VAL A 388 -20.38 26.00 5.36
C VAL A 388 -21.64 25.67 4.58
N TYR A 389 -21.81 24.39 4.22
CA TYR A 389 -22.90 23.92 3.38
C TYR A 389 -23.79 22.93 4.13
N ALA A 390 -25.11 23.11 4.06
CA ALA A 390 -26.09 22.23 4.70
C ALA A 390 -26.76 21.30 3.68
N PRO A 391 -26.20 20.11 3.38
CA PRO A 391 -26.77 19.21 2.37
C PRO A 391 -28.10 18.57 2.77
N LYS A 392 -28.36 18.45 4.08
CA LYS A 392 -29.57 17.84 4.66
C LYS A 392 -29.85 18.49 6.01
N ARG A 393 -31.08 18.40 6.49
CA ARG A 393 -31.48 18.92 7.81
C ARG A 393 -30.58 18.30 8.89
N LYS A 394 -30.11 19.13 9.83
CA LYS A 394 -29.17 18.76 10.91
C LYS A 394 -27.80 18.24 10.47
N LYS A 395 -27.46 18.26 9.17
CA LYS A 395 -26.11 17.90 8.67
C LYS A 395 -25.48 19.11 7.99
N THR A 396 -24.28 19.46 8.43
CA THR A 396 -23.50 20.58 7.87
C THR A 396 -22.10 20.08 7.56
N VAL A 397 -21.60 20.46 6.39
CA VAL A 397 -20.25 20.15 5.93
C VAL A 397 -19.46 21.46 5.91
N TYR A 398 -18.24 21.40 6.41
CA TYR A 398 -17.31 22.52 6.47
C TYR A 398 -16.13 22.20 5.56
N VAL A 399 -15.85 23.07 4.60
CA VAL A 399 -14.71 22.93 3.69
C VAL A 399 -13.86 24.18 3.78
N LEU A 400 -12.60 23.99 4.15
CA LEU A 400 -11.58 25.02 4.12
C LEU A 400 -10.90 25.00 2.75
N SER A 401 -10.73 26.17 2.14
CA SER A 401 -10.03 26.29 0.88
C SER A 401 -9.20 27.55 0.79
N SER A 402 -7.97 27.40 0.33
CA SER A 402 -7.10 28.51 -0.02
C SER A 402 -6.91 28.70 -1.53
N MET A 403 -7.63 27.93 -2.35
CA MET A 403 -7.52 27.95 -3.82
C MET A 403 -8.64 28.72 -4.53
N HIS A 404 -9.81 28.87 -3.91
CA HIS A 404 -10.99 29.44 -4.58
C HIS A 404 -11.00 30.96 -4.43
N SER A 405 -10.94 31.66 -5.57
CA SER A 405 -11.07 33.13 -5.67
C SER A 405 -12.52 33.62 -5.72
N MET A 406 -13.49 32.71 -5.80
CA MET A 406 -14.90 33.05 -5.72
C MET A 406 -15.69 31.79 -5.38
N ILE A 407 -16.64 31.92 -4.45
CA ILE A 407 -17.51 30.80 -4.06
C ILE A 407 -18.88 31.01 -4.70
N GLN A 408 -19.24 30.08 -5.57
CA GLN A 408 -20.50 30.11 -6.33
C GLN A 408 -21.28 28.82 -6.09
N THR A 409 -22.60 28.92 -6.11
CA THR A 409 -23.49 27.76 -6.03
C THR A 409 -23.99 27.37 -7.41
N GLN A 410 -24.08 26.07 -7.66
CA GLN A 410 -24.69 25.54 -8.88
C GLN A 410 -26.18 25.93 -8.96
N ASP A 411 -26.66 26.20 -10.18
CA ASP A 411 -28.08 26.43 -10.44
C ASP A 411 -28.85 25.09 -10.49
N THR A 412 -28.99 24.47 -9.33
CA THR A 412 -29.72 23.22 -9.13
C THR A 412 -30.52 23.31 -7.84
N THR A 413 -31.50 22.41 -7.66
CA THR A 413 -32.25 22.30 -6.40
C THR A 413 -31.35 22.16 -5.17
N LYS A 414 -30.20 21.51 -5.32
CA LYS A 414 -29.23 21.29 -4.24
C LYS A 414 -28.33 22.50 -3.96
N LYS A 415 -28.26 23.49 -4.85
CA LYS A 415 -27.43 24.71 -4.73
C LYS A 415 -26.00 24.44 -4.21
N LYS A 416 -25.38 23.36 -4.69
CA LYS A 416 -24.09 22.90 -4.16
C LYS A 416 -22.98 23.91 -4.50
N PRO A 417 -22.17 24.35 -3.53
CA PRO A 417 -21.03 25.23 -3.80
C PRO A 417 -19.94 24.56 -4.64
N ASN A 418 -19.25 25.34 -5.47
CA ASN A 418 -18.09 24.91 -6.25
C ASN A 418 -16.99 24.26 -5.38
N THR A 419 -16.76 24.77 -4.16
CA THR A 419 -15.81 24.18 -3.20
C THR A 419 -16.18 22.75 -2.81
N ILE A 420 -17.46 22.47 -2.54
CA ILE A 420 -17.96 21.12 -2.23
C ILE A 420 -17.91 20.22 -3.46
N THR A 421 -18.24 20.76 -4.64
CA THR A 421 -18.17 20.01 -5.90
C THR A 421 -16.74 19.58 -6.19
N LEU A 422 -15.77 20.49 -6.11
CA LEU A 422 -14.36 20.19 -6.34
C LEU A 422 -13.79 19.26 -5.26
N TYR A 423 -14.16 19.45 -3.99
CA TYR A 423 -13.74 18.53 -2.93
C TYR A 423 -14.19 17.09 -3.23
N ASN A 424 -15.45 16.91 -3.62
CA ASN A 424 -15.98 15.59 -3.93
C ASN A 424 -15.28 14.90 -5.12
N THR A 425 -14.80 15.66 -6.11
CA THR A 425 -14.08 15.08 -7.27
C THR A 425 -12.61 14.81 -6.99
N THR A 426 -12.01 15.53 -6.04
CA THR A 426 -10.57 15.44 -5.75
C THR A 426 -10.23 14.57 -4.53
N LYS A 427 -11.15 14.37 -3.58
CA LYS A 427 -10.88 13.62 -2.34
C LYS A 427 -10.61 12.12 -2.55
N CYS A 428 -11.05 11.53 -3.66
CA CYS A 428 -10.99 10.08 -3.87
C CYS A 428 -9.68 9.57 -4.49
N GLY A 429 -8.66 10.43 -4.67
CA GLY A 429 -7.42 10.06 -5.34
C GLY A 429 -6.74 8.82 -4.74
N VAL A 430 -6.56 8.80 -3.41
CA VAL A 430 -5.96 7.68 -2.68
C VAL A 430 -6.91 6.48 -2.60
N ASP A 431 -8.21 6.69 -2.35
CA ASP A 431 -9.22 5.62 -2.32
C ASP A 431 -9.24 4.80 -3.63
N VAL A 432 -9.22 5.49 -4.77
CA VAL A 432 -9.23 4.84 -6.08
C VAL A 432 -7.90 4.15 -6.35
N MET A 433 -6.77 4.77 -5.99
CA MET A 433 -5.45 4.15 -6.09
C MET A 433 -5.38 2.85 -5.28
N ASP A 434 -5.85 2.86 -4.04
CA ASP A 434 -5.89 1.68 -3.16
C ASP A 434 -6.83 0.60 -3.70
N GLN A 435 -7.99 0.98 -4.24
CA GLN A 435 -8.87 0.05 -4.95
C GLN A 435 -8.16 -0.61 -6.14
N MET A 436 -7.47 0.18 -6.97
CA MET A 436 -6.70 -0.33 -8.10
C MET A 436 -5.66 -1.33 -7.58
N VAL A 437 -4.77 -0.94 -6.66
CA VAL A 437 -3.75 -1.83 -6.08
C VAL A 437 -4.34 -3.17 -5.61
N ARG A 438 -5.47 -3.14 -4.90
CA ARG A 438 -6.13 -4.35 -4.36
C ARG A 438 -6.69 -5.31 -5.42
N GLU A 439 -6.93 -4.86 -6.64
CA GLU A 439 -7.47 -5.69 -7.72
C GLU A 439 -6.48 -6.80 -8.14
N TYR A 440 -5.19 -6.50 -8.19
CA TYR A 440 -4.14 -7.46 -8.60
C TYR A 440 -3.03 -7.60 -7.55
N THR A 441 -3.39 -7.42 -6.27
CA THR A 441 -2.42 -7.41 -5.18
C THR A 441 -1.62 -8.71 -5.10
N VAL A 442 -0.31 -8.59 -4.92
CA VAL A 442 0.60 -9.72 -4.68
C VAL A 442 0.56 -10.22 -3.23
N ARG A 443 -0.24 -9.58 -2.37
CA ARG A 443 -0.39 -9.90 -0.96
C ARG A 443 -0.66 -11.39 -0.75
N ALA A 444 0.21 -12.00 0.06
CA ALA A 444 0.05 -13.37 0.54
C ALA A 444 0.18 -13.42 2.07
N GLY A 445 -0.30 -14.52 2.66
CA GLY A 445 -0.09 -14.78 4.09
C GLY A 445 1.40 -14.80 4.40
N THR A 446 1.83 -13.98 5.37
CA THR A 446 3.20 -13.91 5.87
C THR A 446 3.16 -13.61 7.35
N ARG A 447 4.15 -14.11 8.06
CA ARG A 447 4.43 -13.86 9.48
C ARG A 447 5.41 -12.71 9.71
N ARG A 448 6.11 -12.31 8.65
CA ARG A 448 7.15 -11.27 8.68
C ARG A 448 6.60 -9.97 8.12
N TRP A 449 6.50 -8.95 8.97
CA TRP A 449 5.98 -7.64 8.56
C TRP A 449 6.82 -6.97 7.44
N PRO A 450 8.16 -7.13 7.33
CA PRO A 450 8.91 -6.53 6.22
C PRO A 450 8.50 -7.09 4.86
N VAL A 451 8.14 -8.39 4.82
CA VAL A 451 7.62 -9.03 3.60
C VAL A 451 6.25 -8.47 3.23
N ALA A 452 5.40 -8.16 4.20
CA ALA A 452 4.12 -7.50 3.95
C ALA A 452 4.31 -6.11 3.34
N VAL A 453 5.29 -5.34 3.85
CA VAL A 453 5.68 -4.05 3.25
C VAL A 453 6.20 -4.23 1.83
N PHE A 454 7.06 -5.21 1.58
CA PHE A 454 7.58 -5.49 0.24
C PHE A 454 6.48 -5.85 -0.77
N TYR A 455 5.45 -6.58 -0.36
CA TYR A 455 4.28 -6.80 -1.21
C TYR A 455 3.56 -5.49 -1.58
N ASN A 456 3.36 -4.60 -0.61
CA ASN A 456 2.77 -3.29 -0.89
C ASN A 456 3.67 -2.46 -1.84
N MET A 457 5.00 -2.56 -1.69
CA MET A 457 5.95 -1.92 -2.61
C MET A 457 5.80 -2.45 -4.04
N ILE A 458 5.72 -3.77 -4.24
CA ILE A 458 5.51 -4.36 -5.57
C ILE A 458 4.18 -3.89 -6.17
N ASP A 459 3.11 -3.87 -5.37
CA ASP A 459 1.79 -3.45 -5.84
C ASP A 459 1.77 -1.98 -6.31
N MET A 460 2.36 -1.08 -5.52
CA MET A 460 2.49 0.34 -5.87
C MET A 460 3.47 0.56 -7.03
N ALA A 461 4.61 -0.13 -7.05
CA ALA A 461 5.58 -0.09 -8.14
C ALA A 461 4.93 -0.51 -9.46
N ALA A 462 4.16 -1.60 -9.46
CA ALA A 462 3.49 -2.08 -10.66
C ALA A 462 2.37 -1.13 -11.14
N LEU A 463 1.67 -0.45 -10.22
CA LEU A 463 0.71 0.60 -10.59
C LEU A 463 1.43 1.79 -11.23
N ASN A 464 2.46 2.33 -10.57
CA ASN A 464 3.22 3.46 -11.09
C ASN A 464 3.91 3.13 -12.43
N ALA A 465 4.43 1.91 -12.57
CA ALA A 465 5.05 1.41 -13.79
C ALA A 465 4.07 1.33 -14.96
N HIS A 466 2.82 0.93 -14.70
CA HIS A 466 1.75 0.94 -15.70
C HIS A 466 1.46 2.37 -16.15
N VAL A 467 1.30 3.32 -15.22
CA VAL A 467 1.11 4.75 -15.53
C VAL A 467 2.25 5.30 -16.38
N LEU A 468 3.51 5.10 -15.95
CA LEU A 468 4.67 5.60 -16.70
C LEU A 468 4.78 4.98 -18.08
N TYR A 469 4.56 3.67 -18.22
CA TYR A 469 4.63 2.99 -19.50
C TYR A 469 3.62 3.57 -20.50
N GLN A 470 2.37 3.80 -20.07
CA GLN A 470 1.34 4.39 -20.93
C GLN A 470 1.69 5.82 -21.34
N LEU A 471 2.18 6.64 -20.40
CA LEU A 471 2.53 8.04 -20.67
C LEU A 471 3.80 8.21 -21.51
N CYS A 472 4.77 7.29 -21.40
CA CYS A 472 6.01 7.32 -22.17
C CYS A 472 5.83 6.77 -23.59
N THR A 473 5.06 5.68 -23.73
CA THR A 473 4.89 5.00 -25.03
C THR A 473 3.66 5.46 -25.82
N GLY A 474 2.73 6.17 -25.18
CA GLY A 474 1.43 6.54 -25.75
C GLY A 474 0.46 5.36 -25.90
N ARG A 475 0.84 4.15 -25.49
CA ARG A 475 0.01 2.95 -25.61
C ARG A 475 -1.03 2.88 -24.51
N GLN A 476 -2.27 2.62 -24.88
CA GLN A 476 -3.33 2.27 -23.94
C GLN A 476 -3.38 0.75 -23.80
N GLU A 477 -3.35 0.25 -22.57
CA GLU A 477 -3.24 -1.17 -22.24
C GLU A 477 -3.98 -1.43 -20.94
N ARG A 478 -4.73 -2.53 -20.86
CA ARG A 478 -5.39 -2.91 -19.62
C ARG A 478 -4.34 -3.34 -18.60
N ARG A 479 -4.56 -3.00 -17.34
CA ARG A 479 -3.58 -3.29 -16.28
C ARG A 479 -3.22 -4.77 -16.16
N VAL A 480 -4.19 -5.68 -16.35
CA VAL A 480 -3.91 -7.13 -16.33
C VAL A 480 -2.97 -7.58 -17.46
N ASP A 481 -3.10 -7.00 -18.66
CA ASP A 481 -2.23 -7.32 -19.79
C ASP A 481 -0.80 -6.80 -19.55
N PHE A 482 -0.69 -5.58 -18.99
CA PHE A 482 0.58 -5.02 -18.53
C PHE A 482 1.27 -5.92 -17.50
N LEU A 483 0.54 -6.37 -16.46
CA LEU A 483 1.10 -7.22 -15.40
C LEU A 483 1.52 -8.60 -15.90
N LEU A 484 0.74 -9.20 -16.81
CA LEU A 484 1.04 -10.49 -17.41
C LEU A 484 2.35 -10.43 -18.21
N GLU A 485 2.53 -9.37 -19.00
CA GLU A 485 3.74 -9.20 -19.80
C GLU A 485 4.94 -8.77 -18.94
N LEU A 486 4.75 -7.89 -17.95
CA LEU A 486 5.77 -7.57 -16.95
C LEU A 486 6.29 -8.84 -16.26
N ALA A 487 5.39 -9.75 -15.86
CA ALA A 487 5.79 -11.02 -15.26
C ALA A 487 6.62 -11.87 -16.22
N ARG A 488 6.29 -11.91 -17.52
CA ARG A 488 7.11 -12.60 -18.53
C ARG A 488 8.49 -11.98 -18.64
N GLU A 489 8.58 -10.66 -18.82
CA GLU A 489 9.86 -9.94 -18.95
C GLU A 489 10.75 -10.14 -17.70
N LEU A 490 10.17 -10.17 -16.49
CA LEU A 490 10.89 -10.45 -15.24
C LEU A 490 11.47 -11.87 -15.15
N ALA A 491 10.74 -12.88 -15.63
CA ALA A 491 11.16 -14.29 -15.55
C ALA A 491 12.09 -14.71 -16.70
N GLN A 492 12.07 -13.98 -17.83
CA GLN A 492 12.66 -14.40 -19.11
C GLN A 492 14.10 -14.88 -18.96
N THR A 493 14.97 -14.06 -18.36
CA THR A 493 16.40 -14.40 -18.21
C THR A 493 16.60 -15.69 -17.42
N HIS A 494 15.84 -15.90 -16.35
CA HIS A 494 15.95 -17.10 -15.52
C HIS A 494 15.47 -18.36 -16.26
N VAL A 495 14.34 -18.24 -16.97
CA VAL A 495 13.76 -19.34 -17.77
C VAL A 495 14.71 -19.75 -18.89
N ASP A 496 15.32 -18.78 -19.58
CA ASP A 496 16.29 -19.04 -20.65
C ASP A 496 17.53 -19.75 -20.12
N MET A 497 18.10 -19.29 -19.00
CA MET A 497 19.24 -19.94 -18.34
C MET A 497 18.94 -21.39 -17.97
N LYS A 498 17.76 -21.65 -17.38
CA LYS A 498 17.31 -22.99 -17.02
C LYS A 498 17.13 -23.88 -18.24
N LYS A 499 16.58 -23.34 -19.34
CA LYS A 499 16.43 -24.06 -20.61
C LYS A 499 17.80 -24.44 -21.19
N THR A 500 18.75 -23.50 -21.24
CA THR A 500 20.12 -23.76 -21.69
C THR A 500 20.81 -24.82 -20.83
N GLN A 501 20.67 -24.76 -19.51
CA GLN A 501 21.23 -25.78 -18.61
C GLN A 501 20.63 -27.16 -18.88
N LYS A 502 19.30 -27.25 -19.09
CA LYS A 502 18.62 -28.51 -19.42
C LYS A 502 19.09 -29.07 -20.77
N GLU A 503 19.27 -28.21 -21.77
CA GLU A 503 19.82 -28.60 -23.08
C GLU A 503 21.26 -29.11 -22.96
N GLN A 504 22.10 -28.48 -22.13
CA GLN A 504 23.46 -28.95 -21.86
C GLN A 504 23.45 -30.32 -21.18
N LEU A 505 22.62 -30.51 -20.15
CA LEU A 505 22.46 -31.80 -19.47
C LEU A 505 21.95 -32.89 -20.41
N PHE A 506 21.01 -32.55 -21.31
CA PHE A 506 20.51 -33.47 -22.32
C PHE A 506 21.60 -33.88 -23.32
N ARG A 507 22.47 -32.95 -23.75
CA ARG A 507 23.63 -33.28 -24.60
C ARG A 507 24.66 -34.13 -23.88
N GLN A 508 24.81 -33.96 -22.56
CA GLN A 508 25.72 -34.75 -21.71
C GLN A 508 25.08 -36.03 -21.16
N GLN A 509 23.89 -36.41 -21.64
CA GLN A 509 23.19 -37.56 -21.08
C GLN A 509 24.01 -38.86 -21.26
N PRO A 510 23.99 -39.77 -20.26
CA PRO A 510 24.71 -41.03 -20.37
C PRO A 510 24.24 -41.84 -21.58
N SER A 511 25.16 -42.47 -22.29
CA SER A 511 24.83 -43.35 -23.42
C SER A 511 23.90 -44.48 -23.01
N THR A 512 22.99 -44.89 -23.91
CA THR A 512 22.11 -46.04 -23.66
C THR A 512 22.94 -47.32 -23.55
N PRO A 513 22.79 -48.12 -22.47
CA PRO A 513 23.45 -49.41 -22.34
C PRO A 513 23.14 -50.33 -23.52
N GLN A 514 24.09 -51.21 -23.84
CA GLN A 514 23.88 -52.28 -24.82
C GLN A 514 22.66 -53.15 -24.44
N LEU A 515 22.03 -53.74 -25.45
CA LEU A 515 20.86 -54.61 -25.27
C LEU A 515 21.13 -55.69 -24.21
N GLY A 516 20.25 -55.80 -23.22
CA GLY A 516 20.38 -56.74 -22.09
C GLY A 516 21.25 -56.27 -20.92
N LYS A 517 22.01 -55.17 -21.04
CA LYS A 517 22.81 -54.59 -19.95
C LYS A 517 22.04 -53.48 -19.23
N ARG A 518 22.29 -53.33 -17.93
CA ARG A 518 21.74 -52.25 -17.10
C ARG A 518 22.85 -51.26 -16.73
N ALA A 519 22.53 -49.96 -16.70
CA ALA A 519 23.45 -48.97 -16.19
C ALA A 519 23.59 -49.11 -14.67
N LYS A 520 24.65 -48.54 -14.10
CA LYS A 520 24.74 -48.34 -12.64
C LYS A 520 23.97 -47.09 -12.24
N CYS A 521 23.40 -47.13 -11.04
CA CYS A 521 22.80 -45.94 -10.44
C CYS A 521 23.88 -44.87 -10.27
N GLN A 522 23.66 -43.72 -10.88
CA GLN A 522 24.51 -42.55 -10.84
C GLN A 522 24.10 -41.55 -9.75
N ALA A 523 22.87 -41.64 -9.23
CA ALA A 523 22.42 -40.80 -8.12
C ALA A 523 23.04 -41.22 -6.78
N LYS A 524 23.19 -42.54 -6.55
CA LYS A 524 23.83 -43.14 -5.35
C LYS A 524 23.37 -42.60 -3.98
N ILE A 525 22.16 -42.03 -3.90
CA ILE A 525 21.61 -41.39 -2.69
C ILE A 525 21.32 -42.40 -1.58
N LYS A 526 20.49 -43.41 -1.89
CA LYS A 526 20.08 -44.50 -0.98
C LYS A 526 20.59 -45.87 -1.44
N CYS A 527 21.58 -45.89 -2.34
CA CYS A 527 22.16 -47.13 -2.85
C CYS A 527 23.66 -47.00 -3.10
N LYS A 528 24.39 -48.11 -2.98
CA LYS A 528 25.82 -48.16 -3.30
C LYS A 528 26.05 -48.35 -4.81
N ASP A 529 25.60 -49.47 -5.38
CA ASP A 529 25.83 -49.83 -6.79
C ASP A 529 24.65 -50.56 -7.46
N ASN A 530 23.42 -50.17 -7.09
CA ASN A 530 22.23 -50.75 -7.70
C ASN A 530 22.22 -50.52 -9.21
N ASN A 531 21.66 -51.49 -9.94
CA ASN A 531 21.44 -51.34 -11.37
C ASN A 531 20.22 -50.43 -11.63
N ALA A 532 20.29 -49.66 -12.71
CA ALA A 532 19.29 -48.72 -13.14
C ALA A 532 19.01 -48.90 -14.64
N THR A 533 17.74 -48.87 -15.01
CA THR A 533 17.27 -48.96 -16.41
C THR A 533 16.67 -47.65 -16.90
N VAL A 534 16.45 -46.71 -15.99
CA VAL A 534 15.69 -45.49 -16.26
C VAL A 534 16.51 -44.28 -15.83
N ARG A 535 16.35 -43.17 -16.57
CA ARG A 535 16.98 -41.88 -16.30
C ARG A 535 16.04 -40.96 -15.51
N CYS A 536 16.60 -40.07 -14.70
CA CYS A 536 15.85 -38.97 -14.11
C CYS A 536 15.38 -37.99 -15.20
N VAL A 537 14.18 -37.42 -15.10
CA VAL A 537 13.66 -36.46 -16.09
C VAL A 537 14.38 -35.11 -16.09
N ASP A 538 15.03 -34.74 -14.98
CA ASP A 538 15.64 -33.43 -14.79
C ASP A 538 17.15 -33.43 -15.01
N CYS A 539 17.87 -34.37 -14.39
CA CYS A 539 19.32 -34.46 -14.52
C CYS A 539 19.81 -35.53 -15.50
N TYR A 540 18.90 -36.32 -16.10
CA TYR A 540 19.20 -37.41 -17.05
C TYR A 540 20.14 -38.52 -16.55
N ARG A 541 20.53 -38.50 -15.26
CA ARG A 541 21.30 -39.56 -14.61
C ARG A 541 20.50 -40.85 -14.51
N TYR A 542 21.15 -41.99 -14.69
CA TYR A 542 20.55 -43.30 -14.43
C TYR A 542 20.30 -43.49 -12.94
N THR A 543 19.06 -43.74 -12.57
CA THR A 543 18.65 -43.78 -11.15
C THR A 543 17.90 -45.06 -10.84
N CYS A 544 18.32 -45.81 -9.81
CA CYS A 544 17.59 -47.01 -9.39
C CYS A 544 16.31 -46.67 -8.62
N GLY A 545 15.37 -47.61 -8.47
CA GLY A 545 14.11 -47.37 -7.77
C GLY A 545 14.25 -46.89 -6.32
N LYS A 546 15.33 -47.25 -5.61
CA LYS A 546 15.59 -46.79 -4.23
C LYS A 546 16.02 -45.32 -4.14
N CYS A 547 16.57 -44.75 -5.21
CA CYS A 547 17.06 -43.36 -5.26
C CYS A 547 16.07 -42.43 -5.97
N ARG A 548 14.80 -42.85 -6.06
CA ARG A 548 13.71 -42.08 -6.65
C ARG A 548 12.64 -41.81 -5.59
N GLU A 549 12.03 -40.65 -5.67
CA GLU A 549 10.81 -40.33 -4.93
C GLU A 549 9.58 -40.64 -5.80
N GLU A 550 9.57 -40.07 -7.01
CA GLU A 550 8.54 -40.31 -8.02
C GLU A 550 9.01 -41.30 -9.10
N GLN A 551 8.07 -41.75 -9.95
CA GLN A 551 8.33 -42.79 -10.95
C GLN A 551 9.51 -42.46 -11.89
N TRP A 552 9.82 -41.18 -12.12
CA TRP A 552 10.85 -40.74 -13.07
C TRP A 552 11.82 -39.65 -12.55
N GLN A 553 11.72 -39.22 -11.29
CA GLN A 553 12.56 -38.15 -10.71
C GLN A 553 13.48 -38.73 -9.61
N CYS A 554 14.75 -38.30 -9.56
CA CYS A 554 15.65 -38.69 -8.48
C CYS A 554 15.54 -37.74 -7.30
N GLN A 555 15.89 -38.19 -6.09
CA GLN A 555 15.72 -37.38 -4.88
C GLN A 555 16.61 -36.12 -4.86
N ASP A 556 17.73 -36.10 -5.62
CA ASP A 556 18.57 -34.90 -5.77
C ASP A 556 17.90 -33.79 -6.60
N CYS A 557 16.84 -34.11 -7.36
CA CYS A 557 16.19 -33.18 -8.30
C CYS A 557 14.76 -32.80 -7.89
N GLU A 558 14.27 -33.34 -6.78
CA GLU A 558 13.04 -32.89 -6.13
C GLU A 558 13.29 -31.60 -5.34
#